data_AF-A0A9D7B572-F1
#
_entry.id   AF-A0A9D7B572-F1
#
_cell.length_a   1.000
_cell.length_b   1.000
_cell.length_c   1.000
_cell.angle_alpha   90.00
_cell.angle_beta   90.00
_cell.angle_gamma   90.00
#
_symmetry.space_group_name_H-M   'P 1'
#
loop_
_entity.id
_entity.type
_entity.pdbx_description
1 polymer ?
#
loop_
_entity_poly.entity_id
_entity_poly.type
_entity_poly.pdbx_seq_one_letter_code
_entity_poly.pdbx_strand_id
1 'polypeptide(L)'
;MKTRTLSLLAFALLMGTSASAQLQRIVLQGSGAPQVYTDLAAAVAAAQSGDRLYLSGGNFTVTGNLVLDKTLHFIGAGVNPDSTNVTGLTAIAPTGSTQVLTAALNSTFTGIRFINVMQFGNGTTDYSPTNVVFQRCEFMSYTHLNAGSTSTFDECVFRHRFYGYGGSAVVTRCLFPFAGNATHGTISGFSTGGLFLSNCVVLGGRLNGCDYSTARNCIFTGTGAPFYQSNGMTIVNNLLVSATLVSNMGGHTESGNILGADPATIFVNPASDWHLLPGSPAIGMANDGNDAGLYGTHSPYKPGNVPYNPHYSQAAIAPSTDWNGALPVQIRTAAQTH
;
A
#
# COMPACT_ATOMS: atom_id res chain seq x y z
N MET A 1 -8.55 50.21 -30.98
CA MET A 1 -8.88 49.72 -29.62
C MET A 1 -9.02 48.20 -29.54
N LYS A 2 -9.60 47.51 -30.53
CA LYS A 2 -9.82 46.03 -30.49
C LYS A 2 -8.55 45.16 -30.48
N THR A 3 -7.44 45.62 -31.04
CA THR A 3 -6.17 44.86 -31.08
C THR A 3 -5.39 44.89 -29.76
N ARG A 4 -5.53 45.94 -28.94
CA ARG A 4 -4.83 46.03 -27.64
C ARG A 4 -5.48 45.18 -26.55
N THR A 5 -6.80 44.99 -26.61
CA THR A 5 -7.55 44.15 -25.67
C THR A 5 -7.29 42.66 -25.92
N LEU A 6 -7.07 42.27 -27.18
CA LEU A 6 -6.77 40.88 -27.55
C LEU A 6 -5.36 40.46 -27.08
N SER A 7 -4.39 41.38 -27.12
CA SER A 7 -3.03 41.13 -26.62
C SER A 7 -2.98 40.99 -25.10
N LEU A 8 -3.81 41.74 -24.35
CA LEU A 8 -3.88 41.62 -22.89
C LEU A 8 -4.55 40.31 -22.44
N LEU A 9 -5.58 39.83 -23.14
CA LEU A 9 -6.20 38.53 -22.84
C LEU A 9 -5.26 37.35 -23.16
N ALA A 10 -4.46 37.44 -24.22
CA ALA A 10 -3.47 36.42 -24.55
C ALA A 10 -2.35 36.33 -23.48
N PHE A 11 -1.89 37.47 -22.96
CA PHE A 11 -0.88 37.50 -21.88
C PHE A 11 -1.44 37.00 -20.54
N ALA A 12 -2.71 37.27 -20.23
CA ALA A 12 -3.37 36.77 -19.03
C ALA A 12 -3.60 35.25 -19.06
N LEU A 13 -3.83 34.64 -20.24
CA LEU A 13 -3.92 33.19 -20.38
C LEU A 13 -2.56 32.48 -20.26
N LEU A 14 -1.45 33.15 -20.61
CA LEU A 14 -0.10 32.58 -20.54
C LEU A 14 0.53 32.65 -19.14
N MET A 15 0.03 33.49 -18.24
CA MET A 15 0.51 33.59 -16.85
C MET A 15 -0.16 32.61 -15.88
N GLY A 16 -1.10 31.77 -16.36
CA GLY A 16 -1.87 30.82 -15.54
C GLY A 16 -1.24 29.44 -15.33
N THR A 17 -0.07 29.14 -15.89
CA THR A 17 0.52 27.79 -15.79
C THR A 17 2.03 27.82 -15.55
N SER A 18 2.48 28.43 -14.46
CA SER A 18 3.74 27.99 -13.82
C SER A 18 3.47 26.73 -12.99
N ALA A 19 2.99 25.68 -13.66
CA ALA A 19 3.21 24.33 -13.17
C ALA A 19 4.71 24.07 -13.39
N SER A 20 5.53 24.37 -12.38
CA SER A 20 6.89 23.83 -12.32
C SER A 20 6.75 22.31 -12.26
N ALA A 21 6.73 21.66 -13.41
CA ALA A 21 6.90 20.22 -13.50
C ALA A 21 8.33 19.92 -13.05
N GLN A 22 8.53 19.80 -11.74
CA GLN A 22 9.78 19.33 -11.20
C GLN A 22 10.01 17.95 -11.79
N LEU A 23 11.08 17.81 -12.56
CA LEU A 23 11.46 16.52 -13.13
C LEU A 23 11.61 15.52 -11.98
N GLN A 24 10.96 14.38 -12.14
CA GLN A 24 10.99 13.28 -11.18
C GLN A 24 12.45 12.91 -10.91
N ARG A 25 12.84 12.85 -9.63
CA ARG A 25 14.21 12.54 -9.22
C ARG A 25 14.22 11.27 -8.41
N ILE A 26 15.28 10.50 -8.64
CA ILE A 26 15.62 9.32 -7.87
C ILE A 26 17.01 9.56 -7.29
N VAL A 27 17.14 9.52 -5.98
CA VAL A 27 18.45 9.53 -5.32
C VAL A 27 18.82 8.09 -5.00
N LEU A 28 19.86 7.60 -5.66
CA LEU A 28 20.50 6.33 -5.34
C LEU A 28 21.57 6.58 -4.28
N GLN A 29 21.43 5.93 -3.13
CA GLN A 29 22.35 6.04 -2.00
C GLN A 29 22.87 4.65 -1.61
N GLY A 30 24.16 4.45 -1.85
CA GLY A 30 24.93 3.26 -1.44
C GLY A 30 26.11 3.62 -0.55
N SER A 31 27.24 2.93 -0.73
CA SER A 31 28.50 3.21 0.01
C SER A 31 29.29 4.41 -0.53
N GLY A 32 29.04 4.81 -1.78
CA GLY A 32 29.67 5.96 -2.43
C GLY A 32 28.90 7.27 -2.30
N ALA A 33 29.34 8.29 -3.04
CA ALA A 33 28.60 9.54 -3.15
C ALA A 33 27.20 9.30 -3.77
N PRO A 34 26.13 9.95 -3.26
CA PRO A 34 24.79 9.80 -3.82
C PRO A 34 24.74 10.16 -5.31
N GLN A 35 24.01 9.36 -6.08
CA GLN A 35 23.79 9.57 -7.52
C GLN A 35 22.34 9.94 -7.77
N VAL A 36 22.09 10.81 -8.76
CA VAL A 36 20.75 11.29 -9.09
C VAL A 36 20.36 10.81 -10.49
N TYR A 37 19.21 10.16 -10.57
CA TYR A 37 18.63 9.64 -11.80
C TYR A 37 17.25 10.27 -12.07
N THR A 38 16.82 10.23 -13.32
CA THR A 38 15.45 10.52 -13.76
C THR A 38 14.75 9.30 -14.34
N ASP A 39 15.51 8.23 -14.59
CA ASP A 39 15.02 6.96 -15.14
C ASP A 39 15.18 5.86 -14.09
N LEU A 40 14.06 5.19 -13.77
CA LEU A 40 14.02 4.18 -12.72
C LEU A 40 14.79 2.91 -13.10
N ALA A 41 14.73 2.50 -14.38
CA ALA A 41 15.46 1.32 -14.83
C ALA A 41 16.98 1.55 -14.75
N ALA A 42 17.45 2.73 -15.13
CA ALA A 42 18.85 3.12 -15.01
C ALA A 42 19.32 3.18 -13.54
N ALA A 43 18.50 3.71 -12.63
CA ALA A 43 18.81 3.75 -11.20
C ALA A 43 18.93 2.34 -10.62
N VAL A 44 17.99 1.43 -10.94
CA VAL A 44 17.99 0.03 -10.49
C VAL A 44 19.16 -0.76 -11.08
N ALA A 45 19.50 -0.50 -12.34
CA ALA A 45 20.64 -1.13 -13.01
C ALA A 45 21.97 -0.72 -12.35
N ALA A 46 22.13 0.57 -12.01
CA ALA A 46 23.33 1.08 -11.35
C ALA A 46 23.45 0.66 -9.88
N ALA A 47 22.31 0.43 -9.20
CA ALA A 47 22.27 0.06 -7.80
C ALA A 47 23.03 -1.25 -7.52
N GLN A 48 23.75 -1.25 -6.40
CA GLN A 48 24.33 -2.43 -5.79
C GLN A 48 23.34 -3.04 -4.78
N SER A 49 23.55 -4.31 -4.43
CA SER A 49 22.72 -4.96 -3.41
C SER A 49 22.84 -4.25 -2.06
N GLY A 50 21.70 -3.91 -1.45
CA GLY A 50 21.59 -3.16 -0.20
C GLY A 50 21.45 -1.64 -0.38
N ASP A 51 21.50 -1.13 -1.61
CA ASP A 51 21.35 0.30 -1.86
C ASP A 51 19.92 0.80 -1.63
N ARG A 52 19.80 2.10 -1.35
CA ARG A 52 18.53 2.81 -1.14
C ARG A 52 18.20 3.69 -2.34
N LEU A 53 16.96 3.61 -2.81
CA LEU A 53 16.41 4.48 -3.85
C LEU A 53 15.34 5.37 -3.24
N TYR A 54 15.61 6.68 -3.16
CA TYR A 54 14.62 7.68 -2.74
C TYR A 54 13.94 8.27 -3.97
N LEU A 55 12.65 8.06 -4.10
CA LEU A 55 11.84 8.51 -5.22
C LEU A 55 11.09 9.77 -4.79
N SER A 56 11.22 10.85 -5.55
CA SER A 56 10.36 12.01 -5.39
C SER A 56 8.89 11.67 -5.67
N GLY A 57 7.97 12.60 -5.42
CA GLY A 57 6.64 12.48 -5.99
C GLY A 57 6.70 12.50 -7.52
N GLY A 58 5.76 11.78 -8.13
CA GLY A 58 5.65 11.60 -9.57
C GLY A 58 5.41 10.15 -9.97
N ASN A 59 5.27 9.94 -11.28
CA ASN A 59 5.00 8.65 -11.90
C ASN A 59 6.23 8.15 -12.66
N PHE A 60 6.91 7.16 -12.10
CA PHE A 60 8.11 6.53 -12.65
C PHE A 60 7.72 5.40 -13.60
N THR A 61 7.72 5.71 -14.90
CA THR A 61 7.42 4.73 -15.95
C THR A 61 8.66 3.94 -16.35
N VAL A 62 8.50 2.64 -16.57
CA VAL A 62 9.54 1.76 -17.12
C VAL A 62 8.97 1.10 -18.36
N THR A 63 9.71 1.13 -19.48
CA THR A 63 9.29 0.38 -20.68
C THR A 63 9.54 -1.11 -20.45
N GLY A 64 8.51 -1.93 -20.52
CA GLY A 64 8.57 -3.36 -20.19
C GLY A 64 8.43 -3.62 -18.69
N ASN A 65 9.11 -4.67 -18.21
CA ASN A 65 9.07 -5.06 -16.81
C ASN A 65 10.07 -4.25 -15.98
N LEU A 66 9.70 -3.91 -14.75
CA LEU A 66 10.66 -3.52 -13.73
C LEU A 66 11.17 -4.79 -13.04
N VAL A 67 12.43 -5.14 -13.25
CA VAL A 67 13.02 -6.37 -12.69
C VAL A 67 13.86 -6.03 -11.46
N LEU A 68 13.55 -6.69 -10.35
CA LEU A 68 14.29 -6.61 -9.09
C LEU A 68 15.02 -7.93 -8.88
N ASP A 69 16.34 -7.88 -9.05
CA ASP A 69 17.24 -9.05 -9.07
C ASP A 69 18.35 -8.96 -8.01
N LYS A 70 18.21 -8.03 -7.06
CA LYS A 70 19.12 -7.80 -5.93
C LYS A 70 18.35 -7.15 -4.78
N THR A 71 18.86 -7.25 -3.55
CA THR A 71 18.25 -6.58 -2.40
C THR A 71 18.30 -5.07 -2.61
N LEU A 72 17.15 -4.39 -2.55
CA LEU A 72 17.05 -2.94 -2.69
C LEU A 72 16.00 -2.36 -1.73
N HIS A 73 16.17 -1.09 -1.38
CA HIS A 73 15.29 -0.40 -0.45
C HIS A 73 14.69 0.85 -1.11
N PHE A 74 13.39 0.82 -1.41
CA PHE A 74 12.70 1.90 -2.09
C PHE A 74 11.90 2.76 -1.10
N ILE A 75 12.12 4.07 -1.14
CA ILE A 75 11.44 5.05 -0.30
C ILE A 75 10.76 6.08 -1.20
N GLY A 76 9.44 6.05 -1.27
CA GLY A 76 8.63 7.03 -1.98
C GLY A 76 8.21 8.22 -1.11
N ALA A 77 7.54 9.18 -1.72
CA ALA A 77 6.97 10.36 -1.08
C ALA A 77 5.59 10.11 -0.45
N GLY A 78 4.97 8.95 -0.71
CA GLY A 78 3.66 8.56 -0.19
C GLY A 78 2.64 8.22 -1.28
N VAL A 79 1.47 7.73 -0.86
CA VAL A 79 0.41 7.24 -1.77
C VAL A 79 -0.90 8.02 -1.67
N ASN A 80 -1.19 8.64 -0.52
CA ASN A 80 -2.44 9.36 -0.31
C ASN A 80 -2.37 10.78 -0.91
N PRO A 81 -3.32 11.18 -1.79
CA PRO A 81 -3.33 12.51 -2.41
C PRO A 81 -3.32 13.68 -1.42
N ASP A 82 -4.02 13.56 -0.29
CA ASP A 82 -4.13 14.65 0.69
C ASP A 82 -2.81 14.84 1.43
N SER A 83 -2.17 13.74 1.83
CA SER A 83 -0.87 13.81 2.49
C SER A 83 0.24 14.20 1.51
N THR A 84 0.15 13.78 0.25
CA THR A 84 1.17 14.06 -0.76
C THR A 84 0.89 15.32 -1.58
N ASN A 85 -0.01 16.20 -1.14
CA ASN A 85 -0.35 17.44 -1.88
C ASN A 85 0.89 18.30 -2.19
N VAL A 86 1.84 18.36 -1.25
CA VAL A 86 3.08 19.15 -1.39
C VAL A 86 4.14 18.44 -2.24
N THR A 87 4.30 17.12 -2.06
CA THR A 87 5.40 16.35 -2.66
C THR A 87 5.03 15.69 -3.98
N GLY A 88 3.73 15.49 -4.24
CA GLY A 88 3.21 14.53 -5.21
C GLY A 88 3.30 13.10 -4.70
N LEU A 89 2.32 12.25 -5.06
CA LEU A 89 2.38 10.82 -4.78
C LEU A 89 3.49 10.15 -5.60
N THR A 90 4.14 9.12 -5.05
CA THR A 90 5.09 8.29 -5.79
C THR A 90 4.38 7.09 -6.39
N ALA A 91 4.37 6.99 -7.72
CA ALA A 91 3.84 5.85 -8.44
C ALA A 91 4.93 5.17 -9.28
N ILE A 92 5.00 3.85 -9.23
CA ILE A 92 5.81 3.02 -10.13
C ILE A 92 4.85 2.37 -11.12
N ALA A 93 5.11 2.59 -12.42
CA ALA A 93 4.23 2.19 -13.51
C ALA A 93 5.01 1.65 -14.72
N PRO A 94 5.72 0.51 -14.60
CA PRO A 94 6.15 -0.24 -15.77
C PRO A 94 4.97 -0.56 -16.70
N THR A 95 5.23 -0.61 -18.01
CA THR A 95 4.22 -1.05 -18.98
C THR A 95 3.98 -2.56 -18.91
N GLY A 96 4.89 -3.31 -18.30
CA GLY A 96 4.74 -4.73 -17.92
C GLY A 96 4.48 -4.88 -16.41
N SER A 97 5.12 -5.89 -15.81
CA SER A 97 4.99 -6.18 -14.37
C SER A 97 6.20 -5.68 -13.55
N THR A 98 6.02 -5.59 -12.24
CA THR A 98 7.12 -5.43 -11.28
C THR A 98 7.47 -6.82 -10.80
N GLN A 99 8.63 -7.29 -11.23
CA GLN A 99 9.11 -8.65 -11.01
C GLN A 99 10.07 -8.68 -9.84
N VAL A 100 9.74 -9.43 -8.80
CA VAL A 100 10.60 -9.66 -7.64
C VAL A 100 11.21 -11.04 -7.78
N LEU A 101 12.49 -11.09 -8.16
CA LEU A 101 13.21 -12.35 -8.33
C LEU A 101 13.82 -12.81 -7.01
N THR A 102 14.24 -14.08 -6.91
CA THR A 102 14.76 -14.66 -5.67
C THR A 102 15.89 -13.84 -5.04
N ALA A 103 16.77 -13.26 -5.86
CA ALA A 103 17.90 -12.44 -5.39
C ALA A 103 17.49 -11.08 -4.79
N ALA A 104 16.22 -10.65 -4.96
CA ALA A 104 15.65 -9.47 -4.31
C ALA A 104 15.12 -9.74 -2.89
N LEU A 105 15.52 -10.85 -2.27
CA LEU A 105 15.27 -11.14 -0.84
C LEU A 105 15.70 -9.96 0.06
N ASN A 106 15.04 -9.80 1.21
CA ASN A 106 15.24 -8.69 2.17
C ASN A 106 14.97 -7.27 1.61
N SER A 107 14.43 -7.12 0.40
CA SER A 107 14.10 -5.80 -0.14
C SER A 107 12.96 -5.14 0.63
N THR A 108 12.95 -3.81 0.69
CA THR A 108 11.91 -3.05 1.38
C THR A 108 11.32 -1.95 0.50
N PHE A 109 10.04 -1.64 0.72
CA PHE A 109 9.31 -0.62 -0.03
C PHE A 109 8.44 0.18 0.93
N THR A 110 8.47 1.50 0.82
CA THR A 110 7.53 2.35 1.55
C THR A 110 7.01 3.52 0.73
N GLY A 111 5.75 3.91 0.94
CA GLY A 111 5.17 5.12 0.37
C GLY A 111 5.09 5.10 -1.15
N ILE A 112 4.88 3.94 -1.75
CA ILE A 112 4.86 3.74 -3.20
C ILE A 112 3.53 3.12 -3.63
N ARG A 113 2.95 3.70 -4.68
CA ARG A 113 1.83 3.13 -5.40
C ARG A 113 2.35 2.30 -6.58
N PHE A 114 2.07 1.01 -6.59
CA PHE A 114 2.32 0.13 -7.74
C PHE A 114 1.07 0.11 -8.62
N ILE A 115 1.19 0.62 -9.85
CA ILE A 115 0.06 0.72 -10.79
C ILE A 115 -0.21 -0.63 -11.48
N ASN A 116 0.84 -1.38 -11.71
CA ASN A 116 0.88 -2.62 -12.46
C ASN A 116 0.83 -3.85 -11.55
N VAL A 117 0.87 -5.05 -12.16
CA VAL A 117 0.95 -6.31 -11.42
C VAL A 117 2.28 -6.41 -10.69
N MET A 118 2.20 -6.74 -9.40
CA MET A 118 3.36 -7.16 -8.61
C MET A 118 3.44 -8.68 -8.62
N GLN A 119 4.59 -9.20 -9.07
CA GLN A 119 4.77 -10.62 -9.28
C GLN A 119 6.09 -11.13 -8.73
N PHE A 120 6.05 -12.22 -7.97
CA PHE A 120 7.24 -12.91 -7.47
C PHE A 120 7.73 -13.92 -8.51
N GLY A 121 7.95 -13.43 -9.73
CA GLY A 121 7.90 -14.23 -10.95
C GLY A 121 8.39 -13.43 -12.15
N ASN A 122 8.74 -14.09 -13.24
CA ASN A 122 8.92 -13.42 -14.54
C ASN A 122 7.78 -13.71 -15.54
N GLY A 123 6.71 -14.36 -15.08
CA GLY A 123 5.57 -14.80 -15.91
C GLY A 123 5.75 -16.19 -16.53
N THR A 124 6.98 -16.72 -16.58
CA THR A 124 7.29 -18.08 -17.05
C THR A 124 7.91 -18.96 -15.95
N THR A 125 8.51 -18.34 -14.95
CA THR A 125 9.23 -18.97 -13.85
C THR A 125 8.79 -18.32 -12.55
N ASP A 126 8.48 -19.17 -11.58
CA ASP A 126 8.18 -18.76 -10.22
C ASP A 126 9.49 -18.54 -9.46
N TYR A 127 9.56 -17.44 -8.72
CA TYR A 127 10.67 -17.12 -7.84
C TYR A 127 10.19 -17.09 -6.39
N SER A 128 11.12 -17.32 -5.48
CA SER A 128 10.84 -17.46 -4.05
C SER A 128 11.68 -16.48 -3.22
N PRO A 129 11.61 -15.15 -3.49
CA PRO A 129 12.28 -14.18 -2.62
C PRO A 129 11.65 -14.23 -1.23
N THR A 130 12.49 -14.06 -0.21
CA THR A 130 12.07 -14.12 1.19
C THR A 130 12.31 -12.78 1.87
N ASN A 131 11.53 -12.53 2.93
CA ASN A 131 11.62 -11.35 3.79
C ASN A 131 11.48 -10.02 3.04
N VAL A 132 10.63 -9.99 2.01
CA VAL A 132 10.32 -8.74 1.30
C VAL A 132 9.29 -7.96 2.11
N VAL A 133 9.53 -6.67 2.36
CA VAL A 133 8.69 -5.85 3.24
C VAL A 133 8.06 -4.69 2.48
N PHE A 134 6.75 -4.56 2.59
CA PHE A 134 5.97 -3.43 2.07
C PHE A 134 5.30 -2.71 3.23
N GLN A 135 5.55 -1.41 3.35
CA GLN A 135 5.00 -0.58 4.41
C GLN A 135 4.35 0.66 3.82
N ARG A 136 3.06 0.88 4.06
CA ARG A 136 2.36 2.09 3.57
C ARG A 136 2.41 2.20 2.04
N CYS A 137 2.32 1.07 1.36
CA CYS A 137 2.26 0.97 -0.10
C CYS A 137 0.82 0.76 -0.57
N GLU A 138 0.59 1.04 -1.84
CA GLU A 138 -0.71 0.84 -2.48
C GLU A 138 -0.57 0.00 -3.75
N PHE A 139 -1.37 -1.04 -3.87
CA PHE A 139 -1.39 -1.96 -5.01
C PHE A 139 -2.66 -1.73 -5.81
N MET A 140 -2.52 -1.16 -7.00
CA MET A 140 -3.66 -0.88 -7.88
C MET A 140 -4.12 -2.10 -8.67
N SER A 141 -3.22 -3.06 -8.88
CA SER A 141 -3.47 -4.30 -9.63
C SER A 141 -3.16 -5.52 -8.77
N TYR A 142 -3.22 -6.70 -9.38
CA TYR A 142 -2.95 -7.97 -8.71
C TYR A 142 -1.56 -7.96 -8.07
N THR A 143 -1.51 -8.45 -6.84
CA THR A 143 -0.26 -8.84 -6.18
C THR A 143 -0.28 -10.34 -6.03
N HIS A 144 0.65 -11.03 -6.68
CA HIS A 144 0.84 -12.45 -6.47
C HIS A 144 2.24 -12.77 -5.95
N LEU A 145 2.24 -13.47 -4.83
CA LEU A 145 3.41 -14.17 -4.33
C LEU A 145 3.56 -15.48 -5.10
N ASN A 146 4.54 -16.28 -4.71
CA ASN A 146 4.79 -17.60 -5.29
C ASN A 146 5.27 -18.58 -4.21
N ALA A 147 5.15 -19.87 -4.50
CA ALA A 147 5.52 -20.93 -3.57
C ALA A 147 6.95 -20.74 -3.02
N GLY A 148 7.10 -20.85 -1.70
CA GLY A 148 8.37 -20.66 -1.01
C GLY A 148 8.80 -19.20 -0.79
N SER A 149 8.07 -18.21 -1.30
CA SER A 149 8.32 -16.80 -0.97
C SER A 149 7.75 -16.40 0.39
N THR A 150 8.35 -15.39 1.01
CA THR A 150 7.83 -14.78 2.25
C THR A 150 7.82 -13.26 2.16
N SER A 151 6.75 -12.64 2.67
CA SER A 151 6.63 -11.18 2.67
C SER A 151 5.85 -10.64 3.86
N THR A 152 6.13 -9.38 4.21
CA THR A 152 5.36 -8.61 5.18
C THR A 152 4.69 -7.45 4.49
N PHE A 153 3.39 -7.29 4.69
CA PHE A 153 2.60 -6.16 4.25
C PHE A 153 2.01 -5.48 5.47
N ASP A 154 2.44 -4.24 5.70
CA ASP A 154 1.98 -3.47 6.84
C ASP A 154 1.43 -2.12 6.39
N GLU A 155 0.24 -1.77 6.88
CA GLU A 155 -0.42 -0.50 6.55
C GLU A 155 -0.60 -0.28 5.04
N CYS A 156 -0.76 -1.35 4.27
CA CYS A 156 -0.90 -1.31 2.82
C CYS A 156 -2.37 -1.29 2.38
N VAL A 157 -2.60 -0.82 1.14
CA VAL A 157 -3.92 -0.82 0.51
C VAL A 157 -3.89 -1.69 -0.75
N PHE A 158 -4.81 -2.65 -0.85
CA PHE A 158 -4.92 -3.56 -2.00
C PHE A 158 -6.21 -3.30 -2.77
N ARG A 159 -6.12 -2.52 -3.86
CA ARG A 159 -7.28 -2.21 -4.72
C ARG A 159 -7.65 -3.34 -5.67
N HIS A 160 -6.89 -4.41 -5.64
CA HIS A 160 -7.16 -5.62 -6.38
C HIS A 160 -6.84 -6.84 -5.51
N ARG A 161 -7.06 -8.03 -6.07
CA ARG A 161 -6.77 -9.32 -5.45
C ARG A 161 -5.32 -9.43 -4.95
N PHE A 162 -5.18 -9.96 -3.74
CA PHE A 162 -3.94 -10.44 -3.16
C PHE A 162 -3.90 -11.97 -3.18
N TYR A 163 -2.89 -12.55 -3.84
CA TYR A 163 -2.83 -13.97 -4.11
C TYR A 163 -1.51 -14.59 -3.62
N GLY A 164 -1.59 -15.58 -2.74
CA GLY A 164 -0.42 -16.23 -2.16
C GLY A 164 0.29 -17.17 -3.14
N TYR A 165 -0.46 -17.90 -3.97
CA TYR A 165 0.06 -18.95 -4.85
C TYR A 165 1.07 -19.89 -4.14
N GLY A 166 0.75 -20.28 -2.89
CA GLY A 166 1.61 -21.11 -2.04
C GLY A 166 2.74 -20.37 -1.32
N GLY A 167 2.88 -19.06 -1.50
CA GLY A 167 3.75 -18.19 -0.71
C GLY A 167 3.15 -17.84 0.65
N SER A 168 3.96 -17.21 1.50
CA SER A 168 3.58 -16.83 2.85
C SER A 168 3.61 -15.31 3.07
N ALA A 169 2.64 -14.79 3.81
CA ALA A 169 2.50 -13.38 4.12
C ALA A 169 2.09 -13.12 5.57
N VAL A 170 2.77 -12.16 6.19
CA VAL A 170 2.29 -11.46 7.39
C VAL A 170 1.64 -10.16 6.93
N VAL A 171 0.35 -10.00 7.24
CA VAL A 171 -0.46 -8.88 6.78
C VAL A 171 -1.09 -8.19 7.98
N THR A 172 -0.66 -6.97 8.26
CA THR A 172 -1.09 -6.19 9.42
C THR A 172 -1.62 -4.83 9.01
N ARG A 173 -2.75 -4.40 9.61
CA ARG A 173 -3.34 -3.08 9.37
C ARG A 173 -3.54 -2.75 7.89
N CYS A 174 -3.83 -3.74 7.07
CA CYS A 174 -4.04 -3.55 5.64
C CYS A 174 -5.52 -3.38 5.31
N LEU A 175 -5.79 -2.57 4.30
CA LEU A 175 -7.12 -2.32 3.77
C LEU A 175 -7.30 -3.03 2.42
N PHE A 176 -8.39 -3.78 2.29
CA PHE A 176 -8.77 -4.47 1.06
C PHE A 176 -10.14 -3.96 0.59
N PRO A 177 -10.21 -2.87 -0.19
CA PRO A 177 -11.48 -2.36 -0.72
C PRO A 177 -12.06 -3.20 -1.87
N PHE A 178 -11.30 -4.15 -2.41
CA PHE A 178 -11.74 -5.01 -3.51
C PHE A 178 -12.61 -6.17 -3.00
N ALA A 179 -13.86 -6.27 -3.48
CA ALA A 179 -14.81 -7.29 -3.02
C ALA A 179 -14.60 -8.71 -3.62
N GLY A 180 -13.68 -8.88 -4.56
CA GLY A 180 -13.50 -10.17 -5.23
C GLY A 180 -14.53 -10.44 -6.34
N ASN A 181 -14.60 -11.69 -6.78
CA ASN A 181 -15.62 -12.18 -7.72
C ASN A 181 -16.08 -13.60 -7.34
N ALA A 182 -16.98 -14.19 -8.14
CA ALA A 182 -17.55 -15.51 -7.87
C ALA A 182 -16.50 -16.63 -7.76
N THR A 183 -15.45 -16.57 -8.58
CA THR A 183 -14.41 -17.60 -8.69
C THR A 183 -13.25 -17.36 -7.72
N HIS A 184 -12.98 -16.10 -7.37
CA HIS A 184 -11.78 -15.71 -6.64
C HIS A 184 -12.10 -14.72 -5.52
N GLY A 185 -11.61 -15.03 -4.31
CA GLY A 185 -11.68 -14.13 -3.17
C GLY A 185 -10.73 -12.93 -3.31
N THR A 186 -10.93 -11.95 -2.43
CA THR A 186 -10.07 -10.76 -2.28
C THR A 186 -8.65 -11.16 -1.88
N ILE A 187 -8.56 -12.09 -0.94
CA ILE A 187 -7.32 -12.70 -0.45
C ILE A 187 -7.43 -14.20 -0.73
N SER A 188 -6.43 -14.81 -1.34
CA SER A 188 -6.56 -16.23 -1.72
C SER A 188 -5.24 -16.96 -1.92
N GLY A 189 -5.30 -18.30 -2.02
CA GLY A 189 -4.16 -19.13 -2.44
C GLY A 189 -3.03 -19.23 -1.44
N PHE A 190 -3.33 -19.09 -0.16
CA PHE A 190 -2.38 -19.28 0.94
C PHE A 190 -2.58 -20.67 1.53
N SER A 191 -1.94 -21.68 0.93
CA SER A 191 -1.97 -23.04 1.45
C SER A 191 -1.05 -23.19 2.67
N THR A 192 -1.24 -24.27 3.43
CA THR A 192 -0.28 -24.73 4.47
C THR A 192 0.10 -23.69 5.52
N GLY A 193 -0.83 -22.80 5.89
CA GLY A 193 -0.60 -21.78 6.93
C GLY A 193 0.18 -20.57 6.44
N GLY A 194 0.19 -20.31 5.13
CA GLY A 194 0.93 -19.21 4.53
C GLY A 194 0.43 -17.82 4.93
N LEU A 195 -0.80 -17.64 5.40
CA LEU A 195 -1.33 -16.31 5.74
C LEU A 195 -1.45 -16.10 7.26
N PHE A 196 -0.89 -14.99 7.72
CA PHE A 196 -1.22 -14.38 9.00
C PHE A 196 -1.83 -13.00 8.76
N LEU A 197 -3.12 -12.85 9.03
CA LEU A 197 -3.89 -11.62 8.85
C LEU A 197 -4.31 -11.07 10.22
N SER A 198 -3.87 -9.85 10.56
CA SER A 198 -4.20 -9.21 11.85
C SER A 198 -4.62 -7.77 11.65
N ASN A 199 -5.67 -7.33 12.35
CA ASN A 199 -6.08 -5.91 12.38
C ASN A 199 -6.34 -5.32 11.00
N CYS A 200 -6.83 -6.14 10.06
CA CYS A 200 -7.11 -5.72 8.69
C CYS A 200 -8.60 -5.45 8.49
N VAL A 201 -8.93 -4.70 7.44
CA VAL A 201 -10.31 -4.43 7.02
C VAL A 201 -10.50 -4.93 5.60
N VAL A 202 -11.48 -5.81 5.40
CA VAL A 202 -11.83 -6.40 4.11
C VAL A 202 -13.26 -5.98 3.74
N LEU A 203 -13.37 -5.11 2.74
CA LEU A 203 -14.64 -4.49 2.36
C LEU A 203 -15.34 -5.33 1.29
N GLY A 204 -16.51 -5.89 1.62
CA GLY A 204 -17.30 -6.73 0.71
C GLY A 204 -16.64 -8.05 0.28
N GLY A 205 -15.39 -8.27 0.70
CA GLY A 205 -14.53 -9.35 0.24
C GLY A 205 -14.53 -10.59 1.13
N ARG A 206 -13.72 -11.56 0.73
CA ARG A 206 -13.52 -12.84 1.43
C ARG A 206 -12.12 -13.40 1.25
N LEU A 207 -11.74 -14.31 2.14
CA LEU A 207 -10.61 -15.23 2.01
C LEU A 207 -11.07 -16.50 1.28
N ASN A 208 -10.25 -16.99 0.35
CA ASN A 208 -10.52 -18.18 -0.44
C ASN A 208 -9.26 -19.05 -0.63
N GLY A 209 -9.27 -20.31 -0.17
CA GLY A 209 -8.10 -21.18 -0.32
C GLY A 209 -6.95 -20.72 0.58
N CYS A 210 -7.25 -20.34 1.82
CA CYS A 210 -6.29 -19.89 2.81
C CYS A 210 -6.10 -20.95 3.92
N ASP A 211 -5.85 -22.21 3.53
CA ASP A 211 -5.81 -23.34 4.48
C ASP A 211 -4.75 -23.15 5.58
N TYR A 212 -5.07 -23.58 6.81
CA TYR A 212 -4.26 -23.50 8.03
C TYR A 212 -3.76 -22.11 8.42
N SER A 213 -4.31 -21.07 7.78
CA SER A 213 -3.92 -19.68 7.99
C SER A 213 -4.61 -19.09 9.22
N THR A 214 -4.14 -17.94 9.68
CA THR A 214 -4.73 -17.20 10.81
C THR A 214 -5.35 -15.90 10.33
N ALA A 215 -6.59 -15.64 10.76
CA ALA A 215 -7.24 -14.33 10.64
C ALA A 215 -7.72 -13.89 12.02
N ARG A 216 -7.22 -12.75 12.51
CA ARG A 216 -7.59 -12.23 13.82
C ARG A 216 -7.77 -10.74 13.90
N ASN A 217 -8.62 -10.28 14.82
CA ASN A 217 -8.86 -8.85 15.06
C ASN A 217 -9.24 -8.10 13.77
N CYS A 218 -9.82 -8.77 12.77
CA CYS A 218 -10.15 -8.19 11.47
C CYS A 218 -11.63 -7.84 11.37
N ILE A 219 -11.96 -6.96 10.43
CA ILE A 219 -13.34 -6.58 10.11
C ILE A 219 -13.65 -6.98 8.67
N PHE A 220 -14.73 -7.74 8.50
CA PHE A 220 -15.24 -8.19 7.20
C PHE A 220 -16.64 -7.64 6.96
N THR A 221 -16.81 -6.85 5.90
CA THR A 221 -18.13 -6.23 5.59
C THR A 221 -18.92 -6.96 4.50
N GLY A 222 -18.40 -8.07 3.99
CA GLY A 222 -19.12 -8.96 3.09
C GLY A 222 -20.33 -9.60 3.78
N THR A 223 -21.44 -9.75 3.04
CA THR A 223 -22.69 -10.36 3.54
C THR A 223 -22.68 -11.89 3.45
N GLY A 224 -21.82 -12.47 2.61
CA GLY A 224 -21.56 -13.90 2.58
C GLY A 224 -20.44 -14.30 3.55
N ALA A 225 -20.31 -15.60 3.81
CA ALA A 225 -19.25 -16.13 4.66
C ALA A 225 -17.85 -15.69 4.17
N PRO A 226 -17.09 -14.91 4.97
CA PRO A 226 -15.81 -14.37 4.54
C PRO A 226 -14.69 -15.41 4.53
N PHE A 227 -14.88 -16.57 5.18
CA PHE A 227 -13.91 -17.65 5.17
C PHE A 227 -14.46 -18.79 4.31
N TYR A 228 -13.96 -18.89 3.08
CA TYR A 228 -14.43 -19.84 2.08
C TYR A 228 -13.29 -20.79 1.69
N GLN A 229 -13.56 -22.10 1.63
CA GLN A 229 -12.56 -23.10 1.19
C GLN A 229 -11.18 -22.92 1.86
N SER A 230 -11.16 -22.62 3.16
CA SER A 230 -9.94 -22.33 3.91
C SER A 230 -9.86 -23.25 5.14
N ASN A 231 -9.69 -24.54 4.91
CA ASN A 231 -9.70 -25.59 5.93
C ASN A 231 -8.62 -25.36 6.98
N GLY A 232 -8.86 -25.76 8.22
CA GLY A 232 -7.82 -25.68 9.26
C GLY A 232 -7.51 -24.27 9.77
N MET A 233 -8.24 -23.23 9.32
CA MET A 233 -7.95 -21.86 9.74
C MET A 233 -8.16 -21.63 11.24
N THR A 234 -7.37 -20.69 11.79
CA THR A 234 -7.62 -20.09 13.10
C THR A 234 -8.30 -18.73 12.91
N ILE A 235 -9.54 -18.60 13.38
CA ILE A 235 -10.42 -17.45 13.13
C ILE A 235 -10.81 -16.84 14.48
N VAL A 236 -10.13 -15.78 14.91
CA VAL A 236 -10.27 -15.27 16.29
C VAL A 236 -10.58 -13.79 16.33
N ASN A 237 -11.57 -13.37 17.12
CA ASN A 237 -11.86 -11.96 17.39
C ASN A 237 -12.10 -11.12 16.13
N ASN A 238 -12.78 -11.69 15.12
CA ASN A 238 -13.15 -10.96 13.91
C ASN A 238 -14.59 -10.47 13.99
N LEU A 239 -14.84 -9.24 13.51
CA LEU A 239 -16.16 -8.67 13.33
C LEU A 239 -16.65 -8.93 11.89
N LEU A 240 -17.84 -9.52 11.74
CA LEU A 240 -18.42 -9.87 10.46
C LEU A 240 -19.82 -9.25 10.30
N VAL A 241 -20.06 -8.63 9.15
CA VAL A 241 -21.43 -8.30 8.70
C VAL A 241 -22.22 -9.56 8.34
N SER A 242 -21.55 -10.57 7.77
CA SER A 242 -22.15 -11.88 7.51
C SER A 242 -22.65 -12.54 8.79
N ALA A 243 -23.85 -13.14 8.73
CA ALA A 243 -24.39 -14.00 9.78
C ALA A 243 -23.78 -15.42 9.78
N THR A 244 -22.92 -15.73 8.79
CA THR A 244 -22.25 -17.01 8.64
C THR A 244 -20.74 -16.80 8.68
N LEU A 245 -20.03 -17.56 9.53
CA LEU A 245 -18.57 -17.46 9.64
C LEU A 245 -17.88 -18.07 8.41
N VAL A 246 -18.23 -19.32 8.10
CA VAL A 246 -17.50 -20.16 7.16
C VAL A 246 -18.40 -20.72 6.06
N SER A 247 -17.82 -21.08 4.92
CA SER A 247 -18.51 -21.81 3.87
C SER A 247 -17.56 -22.75 3.12
N ASN A 248 -18.03 -23.97 2.84
CA ASN A 248 -17.26 -25.01 2.14
C ASN A 248 -15.86 -25.25 2.73
N MET A 249 -15.77 -25.30 4.05
CA MET A 249 -14.52 -25.59 4.77
C MET A 249 -14.79 -26.33 6.08
N GLY A 250 -13.81 -27.10 6.54
CA GLY A 250 -13.84 -27.86 7.79
C GLY A 250 -12.56 -27.71 8.61
N GLY A 251 -12.59 -28.24 9.84
CA GLY A 251 -11.40 -28.33 10.71
C GLY A 251 -10.84 -27.00 11.22
N HIS A 252 -11.63 -25.93 11.22
CA HIS A 252 -11.19 -24.62 11.73
C HIS A 252 -11.31 -24.54 13.26
N THR A 253 -10.53 -23.63 13.85
CA THR A 253 -10.67 -23.22 15.26
C THR A 253 -11.18 -21.78 15.29
N GLU A 254 -12.19 -21.51 16.11
CA GLU A 254 -12.79 -20.19 16.22
C GLU A 254 -13.05 -19.78 17.66
N SER A 255 -12.93 -18.48 17.96
CA SER A 255 -13.29 -17.90 19.26
C SER A 255 -13.49 -16.39 19.14
N GLY A 256 -14.39 -15.83 19.94
CA GLY A 256 -14.58 -14.38 20.08
C GLY A 256 -15.02 -13.62 18.82
N ASN A 257 -15.44 -14.30 17.75
CA ASN A 257 -15.96 -13.64 16.56
C ASN A 257 -17.39 -13.11 16.81
N ILE A 258 -17.70 -11.95 16.24
CA ILE A 258 -19.04 -11.35 16.24
C ILE A 258 -19.58 -11.43 14.81
N LEU A 259 -20.78 -11.99 14.65
CA LEU A 259 -21.43 -12.21 13.36
C LEU A 259 -22.70 -11.38 13.25
N GLY A 260 -23.12 -11.07 12.02
CA GLY A 260 -24.37 -10.35 11.77
C GLY A 260 -24.36 -8.90 12.25
N ALA A 261 -23.17 -8.26 12.31
CA ALA A 261 -23.05 -6.87 12.71
C ALA A 261 -23.73 -5.95 11.69
N ASP A 262 -24.44 -4.93 12.16
CA ASP A 262 -25.03 -3.92 11.28
C ASP A 262 -23.91 -3.08 10.65
N PRO A 263 -23.74 -3.10 9.31
CA PRO A 263 -22.68 -2.35 8.64
C PRO A 263 -22.73 -0.85 8.93
N ALA A 264 -23.90 -0.28 9.22
CA ALA A 264 -24.05 1.14 9.54
C ALA A 264 -23.45 1.53 10.91
N THR A 265 -23.12 0.55 11.75
CA THR A 265 -22.59 0.77 13.11
C THR A 265 -21.07 0.61 13.23
N ILE A 266 -20.39 0.24 12.14
CA ILE A 266 -18.99 -0.16 12.22
C ILE A 266 -18.05 1.04 12.11
N PHE A 267 -18.14 1.80 11.01
CA PHE A 267 -17.17 2.83 10.63
C PHE A 267 -17.82 4.21 10.50
N VAL A 268 -17.05 5.26 10.79
CA VAL A 268 -17.48 6.66 10.61
C VAL A 268 -17.90 6.91 9.16
N ASN A 269 -17.08 6.47 8.20
CA ASN A 269 -17.44 6.43 6.79
C ASN A 269 -16.66 5.33 6.05
N PRO A 270 -17.29 4.21 5.65
CA PRO A 270 -16.57 3.10 5.02
C PRO A 270 -15.91 3.45 3.67
N ALA A 271 -16.25 4.60 3.06
CA ALA A 271 -15.65 5.07 1.82
C ALA A 271 -14.36 5.88 1.99
N SER A 272 -14.16 6.52 3.15
CA SER A 272 -13.05 7.47 3.34
C SER A 272 -12.48 7.55 4.75
N ASP A 273 -13.19 7.01 5.75
CA ASP A 273 -12.85 7.07 7.16
C ASP A 273 -13.16 5.74 7.86
N TRP A 274 -12.13 4.91 8.01
CA TRP A 274 -12.21 3.60 8.61
C TRP A 274 -12.00 3.59 10.13
N HIS A 275 -12.07 4.75 10.80
CA HIS A 275 -12.20 4.77 12.26
C HIS A 275 -13.55 4.16 12.66
N LEU A 276 -13.56 3.52 13.82
CA LEU A 276 -14.79 2.93 14.36
C LEU A 276 -15.77 4.00 14.80
N LEU A 277 -17.07 3.75 14.60
CA LEU A 277 -18.12 4.58 15.20
C LEU A 277 -18.14 4.40 16.72
N PRO A 278 -18.55 5.44 17.48
CA PRO A 278 -18.89 5.26 18.88
C PRO A 278 -19.93 4.15 19.06
N GLY A 279 -19.65 3.19 19.95
CA GLY A 279 -20.51 2.02 20.17
C GLY A 279 -20.36 0.89 19.15
N SER A 280 -19.40 1.00 18.22
CA SER A 280 -19.09 -0.08 17.29
C SER A 280 -18.76 -1.39 18.03
N PRO A 281 -19.29 -2.53 17.58
CA PRO A 281 -19.01 -3.84 18.19
C PRO A 281 -17.54 -4.28 18.05
N ALA A 282 -16.75 -3.60 17.22
CA ALA A 282 -15.31 -3.85 17.12
C ALA A 282 -14.50 -3.21 18.27
N ILE A 283 -15.11 -2.35 19.10
CA ILE A 283 -14.43 -1.68 20.22
C ILE A 283 -14.07 -2.71 21.31
N GLY A 284 -12.80 -2.74 21.72
CA GLY A 284 -12.29 -3.66 22.75
C GLY A 284 -12.33 -5.15 22.37
N MET A 285 -12.55 -5.46 21.09
CA MET A 285 -12.72 -6.84 20.61
C MET A 285 -11.41 -7.59 20.46
N ALA A 286 -10.27 -6.89 20.29
CA ALA A 286 -9.01 -7.55 20.04
C ALA A 286 -8.51 -8.32 21.27
N ASN A 287 -7.68 -9.32 21.01
CA ASN A 287 -7.13 -10.21 22.04
C ASN A 287 -6.14 -9.54 23.02
N ASP A 288 -5.77 -8.30 22.78
CA ASP A 288 -4.88 -7.48 23.60
C ASP A 288 -5.61 -6.31 24.29
N GLY A 289 -6.96 -6.30 24.23
CA GLY A 289 -7.79 -5.25 24.82
C GLY A 289 -7.96 -4.00 23.94
N ASN A 290 -7.33 -3.96 22.77
CA ASN A 290 -7.57 -2.92 21.77
C ASN A 290 -8.81 -3.23 20.91
N ASP A 291 -9.10 -2.35 19.96
CA ASP A 291 -10.16 -2.53 18.99
C ASP A 291 -9.78 -3.53 17.87
N ALA A 292 -10.76 -4.06 17.13
CA ALA A 292 -10.50 -4.73 15.86
C ALA A 292 -10.31 -3.71 14.71
N GLY A 293 -9.66 -4.13 13.63
CA GLY A 293 -9.44 -3.30 12.44
C GLY A 293 -8.18 -2.41 12.49
N LEU A 294 -8.09 -1.49 11.53
CA LEU A 294 -6.85 -0.77 11.17
C LEU A 294 -6.20 0.02 12.33
N TYR A 295 -7.02 0.60 13.18
CA TYR A 295 -6.59 1.51 14.25
C TYR A 295 -6.49 0.83 15.62
N GLY A 296 -6.87 -0.44 15.72
CA GLY A 296 -6.98 -1.18 16.97
C GLY A 296 -5.68 -1.85 17.42
N THR A 297 -4.56 -1.13 17.39
CA THR A 297 -3.25 -1.63 17.84
C THR A 297 -2.43 -0.54 18.50
N HIS A 298 -1.40 -0.93 19.27
CA HIS A 298 -0.46 -0.01 19.92
C HIS A 298 0.34 0.89 18.95
N SER A 299 0.56 0.43 17.71
CA SER A 299 0.97 1.28 16.57
C SER A 299 -0.13 1.20 15.50
N PRO A 300 -1.12 2.10 15.51
CA PRO A 300 -2.29 2.05 14.64
C PRO A 300 -1.95 2.50 13.22
N TYR A 301 -2.82 2.15 12.26
CA TYR A 301 -2.69 2.60 10.88
C TYR A 301 -2.44 4.10 10.76
N LYS A 302 -1.34 4.49 10.12
CA LYS A 302 -0.99 5.89 9.91
C LYS A 302 -1.97 6.57 8.95
N PRO A 303 -2.73 7.59 9.40
CA PRO A 303 -3.59 8.35 8.50
C PRO A 303 -2.79 8.92 7.33
N GLY A 304 -3.34 8.78 6.12
CA GLY A 304 -2.68 9.23 4.91
C GLY A 304 -1.57 8.32 4.38
N ASN A 305 -1.30 7.16 4.99
CA ASN A 305 -0.25 6.22 4.55
C ASN A 305 1.10 6.92 4.34
N VAL A 306 1.41 7.89 5.21
CA VAL A 306 2.61 8.71 5.08
C VAL A 306 3.83 7.83 5.38
N PRO A 307 4.82 7.72 4.47
CA PRO A 307 5.99 6.86 4.67
C PRO A 307 6.83 7.29 5.88
N TYR A 308 7.75 6.43 6.35
CA TYR A 308 8.49 6.68 7.58
C TYR A 308 9.57 7.78 7.47
N ASN A 309 9.92 8.21 6.25
CA ASN A 309 10.86 9.31 6.04
C ASN A 309 10.22 10.66 6.47
N PRO A 310 11.05 11.66 6.83
CA PRO A 310 10.55 13.00 7.10
C PRO A 310 9.65 13.49 5.97
N HIS A 311 8.42 13.87 6.34
CA HIS A 311 7.39 14.22 5.37
C HIS A 311 7.25 15.74 5.28
N TYR A 312 7.21 16.26 4.05
CA TYR A 312 6.99 17.68 3.78
C TYR A 312 5.49 17.98 3.83
N SER A 313 5.04 18.75 4.82
CA SER A 313 3.63 19.11 4.99
C SER A 313 3.28 20.50 4.45
N GLN A 314 4.29 21.33 4.18
CA GLN A 314 4.11 22.64 3.58
C GLN A 314 5.37 23.07 2.83
N ALA A 315 5.19 23.67 1.66
CA ALA A 315 6.23 24.40 0.97
C ALA A 315 5.67 25.72 0.42
N ALA A 316 6.23 26.84 0.87
CA ALA A 316 5.98 28.15 0.31
C ALA A 316 7.31 28.70 -0.21
N ILE A 317 7.45 28.72 -1.53
CA ILE A 317 8.63 29.25 -2.22
C ILE A 317 8.15 30.50 -2.96
N ALA A 318 8.75 31.65 -2.65
CA ALA A 318 8.40 32.89 -3.33
C ALA A 318 8.68 32.76 -4.84
N PRO A 319 7.90 33.43 -5.70
CA PRO A 319 8.09 33.35 -7.14
C PRO A 319 9.36 34.08 -7.63
N SER A 320 9.98 34.90 -6.77
CA SER A 320 11.19 35.65 -7.06
C SER A 320 12.01 35.89 -5.80
N THR A 321 13.26 36.31 -5.99
CA THR A 321 14.08 36.82 -4.89
C THR A 321 13.47 38.09 -4.31
N ASP A 322 13.72 38.33 -3.03
CA ASP A 322 13.47 39.61 -2.37
C ASP A 322 14.45 40.69 -2.85
N TRP A 323 14.32 41.89 -2.30
CA TRP A 323 15.17 43.04 -2.63
C TRP A 323 16.63 42.88 -2.20
N ASN A 324 16.94 41.90 -1.35
CA ASN A 324 18.31 41.51 -0.98
C ASN A 324 18.90 40.43 -1.90
N GLY A 325 18.12 39.96 -2.89
CA GLY A 325 18.52 38.86 -3.76
C GLY A 325 18.38 37.47 -3.10
N ALA A 326 17.77 37.35 -1.91
CA ALA A 326 17.49 36.07 -1.29
C ALA A 326 16.16 35.52 -1.83
N LEU A 327 16.02 34.21 -2.03
CA LEU A 327 14.74 33.57 -2.37
C LEU A 327 14.01 33.17 -1.08
N PRO A 328 12.89 33.81 -0.69
CA PRO A 328 12.15 33.38 0.48
C PRO A 328 11.61 31.95 0.30
N VAL A 329 12.00 31.07 1.21
CA VAL A 329 11.59 29.66 1.24
C VAL A 329 11.15 29.30 2.65
N GLN A 330 9.94 28.80 2.79
CA GLN A 330 9.42 28.23 4.03
C GLN A 330 9.00 26.79 3.76
N ILE A 331 9.70 25.85 4.38
CA ILE A 331 9.41 24.43 4.29
C ILE A 331 9.07 23.91 5.68
N ARG A 332 7.93 23.22 5.81
CA ARG A 332 7.57 22.51 7.03
C ARG A 332 7.73 21.02 6.80
N THR A 333 8.52 20.38 7.65
CA THR A 333 8.69 18.94 7.70
C THR A 333 8.20 18.39 9.03
N ALA A 334 7.76 17.14 9.02
CA ALA A 334 7.45 16.38 10.22
C ALA A 334 8.16 15.02 10.15
N ALA A 335 8.92 14.71 11.19
CA ALA A 335 9.39 13.34 11.41
C ALA A 335 8.17 12.43 11.57
N GLN A 336 8.23 11.24 10.99
CA GLN A 336 7.15 10.28 11.07
C GLN A 336 7.48 9.24 12.13
N THR A 337 6.49 8.91 12.94
CA THR A 337 6.57 7.81 13.89
C THR A 337 6.34 6.48 13.18
N HIS A 338 7.03 5.45 13.66
CA HIS A 338 6.70 4.05 13.40
C HIS A 338 5.44 3.64 14.15
#